data_AF-A0A2V8U0W8-F1
#
_entry.id   AF-A0A2V8U0W8-F1
#
_cell.length_a   1.000
_cell.length_b   1.000
_cell.length_c   1.000
_cell.angle_alpha   90.00
_cell.angle_beta   90.00
_cell.angle_gamma   90.00
#
_symmetry.space_group_name_H-M   'P 1'
#
loop_
_entity.id
_entity.type
_entity.pdbx_description
1 polymer ?
#
loop_
_entity_poly.entity_id
_entity_poly.type
_entity_poly.pdbx_seq_one_letter_code
_entity_poly.pdbx_strand_id
1 'polypeptide(L)'
;MRYLLVLAVLSRCVSAQSSLTKTLIDELDRNFNILKQKGDPPPYFMAYQVTEAEGDFVIASRGSLDIQNHSHQRMLDVTIRVGCPKFDNYRRVGADRPRFTAAMPIALDDNAAAIRQSVWLSTDRAYRRVSQRLLRIKGDEKLRAGAIDGSDDFSSEDPQVYFSAPPPLKFNANQWAERLRK
;
A
#
# COMPACT_ATOMS: atom_id res chain seq x y z
N MET A 1 -3.42 -60.85 4.34
CA MET A 1 -3.86 -59.75 3.46
C MET A 1 -4.12 -58.53 4.33
N ARG A 2 -3.15 -57.61 4.45
CA ARG A 2 -3.18 -56.50 5.41
C ARG A 2 -3.19 -55.20 4.59
N TYR A 3 -4.36 -54.55 4.52
CA TYR A 3 -4.57 -53.36 3.68
C TYR A 3 -3.82 -52.16 4.25
N LEU A 4 -2.96 -51.55 3.42
CA LEU A 4 -2.27 -50.30 3.73
C LEU A 4 -3.18 -49.15 3.30
N LEU A 5 -3.70 -48.39 4.25
CA LEU A 5 -4.57 -47.23 4.01
C LEU A 5 -3.68 -45.99 4.00
N VAL A 6 -3.31 -45.51 2.81
CA VAL A 6 -2.53 -44.28 2.63
C VAL A 6 -3.50 -43.10 2.73
N LEU A 7 -3.47 -42.41 3.88
CA LEU A 7 -4.18 -41.16 4.07
C LEU A 7 -3.36 -40.04 3.43
N ALA A 8 -3.65 -39.71 2.18
CA ALA A 8 -3.09 -38.52 1.53
C ALA A 8 -3.72 -37.27 2.15
N VAL A 9 -3.05 -36.68 3.13
CA VAL A 9 -3.36 -35.32 3.59
C VAL A 9 -2.95 -34.37 2.47
N LEU A 10 -3.90 -34.05 1.60
CA LEU A 10 -3.80 -32.91 0.69
C LEU A 10 -3.80 -31.65 1.56
N SER A 11 -2.62 -31.22 2.01
CA SER A 11 -2.41 -29.88 2.51
C SER A 11 -2.85 -28.91 1.41
N ARG A 12 -4.04 -28.34 1.60
CA ARG A 12 -4.43 -27.13 0.89
C ARG A 12 -3.50 -26.04 1.38
N CYS A 13 -2.36 -25.86 0.70
CA CYS A 13 -1.80 -24.53 0.56
C CYS A 13 -2.87 -23.72 -0.18
N VAL A 14 -3.82 -23.16 0.58
CA VAL A 14 -4.55 -21.98 0.14
C VAL A 14 -3.47 -21.03 -0.34
N SER A 15 -3.51 -20.69 -1.63
CA SER A 15 -2.60 -19.74 -2.24
C SER A 15 -2.50 -18.53 -1.31
N ALA A 16 -1.35 -18.33 -0.67
CA ALA A 16 -1.13 -17.19 0.22
C ALA A 16 -1.20 -15.86 -0.56
N GLN A 17 -1.20 -15.93 -1.89
CA GLN A 17 -1.49 -14.83 -2.80
C GLN A 17 -3.00 -14.66 -2.97
N SER A 18 -3.52 -13.51 -2.52
CA SER A 18 -4.93 -13.12 -2.63
C SER A 18 -5.27 -12.60 -4.04
N SER A 19 -6.57 -12.61 -4.36
CA SER A 19 -7.17 -11.96 -5.54
C SER A 19 -6.78 -10.48 -5.65
N LEU A 20 -6.77 -9.79 -4.51
CA LEU A 20 -6.30 -8.41 -4.38
C LEU A 20 -4.85 -8.28 -4.81
N THR A 21 -3.94 -9.11 -4.27
CA THR A 21 -2.51 -9.02 -4.62
C THR A 21 -2.27 -9.24 -6.11
N LYS A 22 -2.98 -10.19 -6.72
CA LYS A 22 -2.90 -10.40 -8.18
C LYS A 22 -3.34 -9.15 -8.96
N THR A 23 -4.46 -8.55 -8.57
CA THR A 23 -4.98 -7.33 -9.22
C THR A 23 -3.99 -6.17 -9.09
N LEU A 24 -3.34 -6.02 -7.94
CA LEU A 24 -2.33 -4.97 -7.72
C LEU A 24 -1.07 -5.19 -8.56
N ILE A 25 -0.60 -6.43 -8.70
CA ILE A 25 0.56 -6.77 -9.56
C ILE A 25 0.24 -6.45 -11.02
N ASP A 26 -0.91 -6.90 -11.52
CA ASP A 26 -1.32 -6.66 -12.91
C ASP A 26 -1.39 -5.15 -13.23
N GLU A 27 -1.95 -4.34 -12.31
CA GLU A 27 -2.00 -2.89 -12.48
C GLU A 27 -0.65 -2.21 -12.30
N LEU A 28 0.21 -2.72 -11.43
CA LEU A 28 1.57 -2.18 -11.23
C LEU A 28 2.35 -2.32 -12.53
N ASP A 29 2.37 -3.52 -13.10
CA ASP A 29 3.07 -3.80 -14.35
C ASP A 29 2.51 -2.95 -15.50
N ARG A 30 1.19 -2.87 -15.61
CA ARG A 30 0.53 -2.04 -16.63
C ARG A 30 0.94 -0.57 -16.50
N ASN A 31 0.74 0.02 -15.33
CA ASN A 31 0.93 1.45 -15.14
C ASN A 31 2.41 1.82 -15.19
N PHE A 32 3.29 0.99 -14.64
CA PHE A 32 4.73 1.19 -14.72
C PHE A 32 5.22 1.17 -16.16
N ASN A 33 4.80 0.18 -16.96
CA ASN A 33 5.20 0.10 -18.37
C ASN A 33 4.68 1.29 -19.20
N ILE A 34 3.42 1.68 -19.02
CA ILE A 34 2.84 2.83 -19.73
C ILE A 34 3.56 4.13 -19.37
N LEU A 35 3.77 4.38 -18.07
CA LEU A 35 4.42 5.61 -17.61
C LEU A 35 5.91 5.62 -17.96
N LYS A 36 6.59 4.48 -18.01
CA LYS A 36 7.98 4.40 -18.45
C LYS A 36 8.14 4.72 -19.95
N GLN A 37 7.15 4.37 -20.76
CA GLN A 37 7.18 4.63 -22.21
C GLN A 37 6.70 6.04 -22.59
N LYS A 38 5.66 6.54 -21.90
CA LYS A 38 4.96 7.77 -22.29
C LYS A 38 5.09 8.92 -21.29
N GLY A 39 5.53 8.62 -20.07
CA GLY A 39 5.70 9.60 -19.01
C GLY A 39 6.99 10.39 -19.20
N ASP A 40 6.87 11.71 -19.07
CA ASP A 40 8.00 12.61 -18.90
C ASP A 40 7.84 13.38 -17.57
N PRO A 41 8.77 13.22 -16.60
CA PRO A 41 9.89 12.29 -16.56
C PRO A 41 9.46 10.82 -16.35
N PRO A 42 10.15 9.83 -16.97
CA PRO A 42 9.80 8.43 -16.78
C PRO A 42 10.09 7.96 -15.34
N PRO A 43 9.21 7.17 -14.72
CA PRO A 43 9.47 6.58 -13.41
C PRO A 43 10.52 5.48 -13.50
N TYR A 44 11.40 5.43 -12.50
CA TYR A 44 12.38 4.34 -12.35
C TYR A 44 11.99 3.35 -11.26
N PHE A 45 11.10 3.74 -10.33
CA PHE A 45 10.55 2.88 -9.28
C PHE A 45 9.07 3.21 -9.04
N MET A 46 8.29 2.16 -8.78
CA MET A 46 6.87 2.26 -8.44
C MET A 46 6.50 1.15 -7.47
N ALA A 47 5.67 1.46 -6.48
CA ALA A 47 5.17 0.47 -5.54
C ALA A 47 3.73 0.78 -5.13
N TYR A 48 2.94 -0.27 -4.99
CA TYR A 48 1.61 -0.22 -4.39
C TYR A 48 1.64 -0.93 -3.04
N GLN A 49 1.09 -0.27 -2.03
CA GLN A 49 0.90 -0.83 -0.71
C GLN A 49 -0.56 -0.73 -0.35
N VAL A 50 -1.16 -1.83 0.07
CA VAL A 50 -2.50 -1.81 0.67
C VAL A 50 -2.37 -2.22 2.13
N THR A 51 -2.86 -1.36 3.01
CA THR A 51 -2.96 -1.63 4.44
C THR A 51 -4.42 -1.87 4.78
N GLU A 52 -4.74 -3.06 5.29
CA GLU A 52 -6.06 -3.42 5.77
C GLU A 52 -6.11 -3.27 7.30
N ALA A 53 -7.13 -2.59 7.80
CA ALA A 53 -7.36 -2.38 9.22
C ALA A 53 -8.79 -2.80 9.58
N GLU A 54 -8.89 -3.72 10.52
CA GLU A 54 -10.14 -4.24 11.06
C GLU A 54 -10.12 -4.03 12.57
N GLY A 55 -11.23 -3.57 13.14
CA GLY A 55 -11.32 -3.28 14.56
C GLY A 55 -12.77 -3.15 15.01
N ASP A 56 -13.04 -3.74 16.17
CA ASP A 56 -14.30 -3.62 16.88
C ASP A 56 -14.16 -2.68 18.07
N PHE A 57 -15.21 -1.93 18.37
CA PHE A 57 -15.29 -1.15 19.60
C PHE A 57 -16.66 -1.25 20.24
N VAL A 58 -16.67 -1.31 21.57
CA VAL A 58 -17.88 -1.33 22.40
C VAL A 58 -17.74 -0.27 23.48
N ILE A 59 -18.74 0.58 23.60
CA ILE A 59 -18.83 1.66 24.59
C ILE A 59 -20.08 1.41 25.42
N ALA A 60 -19.94 1.52 26.74
CA ALA A 60 -21.02 1.41 27.68
C ALA A 60 -20.88 2.46 28.78
N SER A 61 -22.02 2.92 29.29
CA SER A 61 -22.11 3.87 30.37
C SER A 61 -23.18 3.43 31.35
N ARG A 62 -22.85 3.41 32.65
CA ARG A 62 -23.77 3.09 33.75
C ARG A 62 -24.52 1.75 33.59
N GLY A 63 -23.85 0.73 33.06
CA GLY A 63 -24.44 -0.60 32.80
C GLY A 63 -25.33 -0.67 31.56
N SER A 64 -25.45 0.40 30.78
CA SER A 64 -26.09 0.38 29.45
C SER A 64 -25.04 0.39 28.35
N LEU A 65 -25.28 -0.36 27.28
CA LEU A 65 -24.43 -0.32 26.09
C LEU A 65 -24.85 0.86 25.22
N ASP A 66 -23.90 1.76 24.94
CA ASP A 66 -24.14 2.96 24.15
C ASP A 66 -23.85 2.71 22.66
N ILE A 67 -22.69 2.10 22.36
CA ILE A 67 -22.26 1.81 20.98
C ILE A 67 -21.62 0.43 20.92
N GLN A 68 -21.96 -0.33 19.89
CA GLN A 68 -21.22 -1.51 19.45
C GLN A 68 -21.02 -1.37 17.94
N ASN A 69 -19.77 -1.27 17.50
CA ASN A 69 -19.47 -1.02 16.10
C ASN A 69 -18.28 -1.85 15.64
N HIS A 70 -18.36 -2.27 14.39
CA HIS A 70 -17.30 -2.93 13.66
C HIS A 70 -16.80 -1.98 12.57
N SER A 71 -15.49 -1.82 12.46
CA SER A 71 -14.84 -1.01 11.44
C SER A 71 -13.87 -1.88 10.65
N HIS A 72 -13.97 -1.81 9.33
CA HIS A 72 -13.08 -2.51 8.42
C HIS A 72 -12.78 -1.58 7.26
N GLN A 73 -11.51 -1.37 6.95
CA GLN A 73 -11.09 -0.50 5.85
C GLN A 73 -9.81 -1.01 5.21
N ARG A 74 -9.67 -0.74 3.92
CA ARG A 74 -8.43 -0.93 3.17
C ARG A 74 -7.97 0.41 2.63
N MET A 75 -6.69 0.70 2.83
CA MET A 75 -6.06 1.95 2.44
C MET A 75 -4.93 1.68 1.46
N LEU A 76 -5.02 2.24 0.26
CA LEU A 76 -4.01 2.19 -0.78
C LEU A 76 -3.04 3.36 -0.67
N ASP A 77 -1.75 3.06 -0.66
CA ASP A 77 -0.64 4.00 -0.82
C ASP A 77 0.13 3.67 -2.12
N VAL A 78 0.52 4.70 -2.87
CA VAL A 78 1.13 4.59 -4.21
C VAL A 78 2.43 5.38 -4.26
N THR A 79 3.56 4.70 -4.13
CA THR A 79 4.87 5.35 -4.22
C THR A 79 5.35 5.34 -5.67
N ILE A 80 5.76 6.51 -6.17
CA ILE A 80 6.38 6.68 -7.49
C ILE A 80 7.65 7.50 -7.33
N ARG A 81 8.74 7.04 -7.94
CA ARG A 81 10.00 7.78 -8.01
C ARG A 81 10.39 8.03 -9.47
N VAL A 82 10.73 9.29 -9.76
CA VAL A 82 11.11 9.79 -11.09
C VAL A 82 12.46 10.50 -10.99
N GLY A 83 13.27 10.41 -12.04
CA GLY A 83 14.66 10.87 -12.02
C GLY A 83 15.62 9.69 -11.97
N CYS A 84 16.55 9.68 -11.01
CA CYS A 84 17.45 8.56 -10.78
C CYS A 84 17.71 8.36 -9.27
N PRO A 85 18.24 7.21 -8.85
CA PRO A 85 18.53 6.96 -7.43
C PRO A 85 19.43 8.00 -6.77
N LYS A 86 20.29 8.69 -7.55
CA LYS A 86 21.16 9.77 -7.06
C LYS A 86 20.44 11.10 -6.85
N PHE A 87 19.38 11.34 -7.62
CA PHE A 87 18.62 12.58 -7.59
C PHE A 87 17.18 12.33 -8.05
N ASP A 88 16.26 12.32 -7.09
CA ASP A 88 14.84 12.09 -7.36
C ASP A 88 13.90 13.07 -6.67
N ASN A 89 12.60 12.87 -6.89
CA ASN A 89 11.55 13.71 -6.31
C ASN A 89 11.51 13.74 -4.77
N TYR A 90 12.13 12.77 -4.08
CA TYR A 90 12.23 12.73 -2.62
C TYR A 90 13.43 13.50 -2.06
N ARG A 91 14.34 14.02 -2.90
CA ARG A 91 15.40 14.94 -2.47
C ARG A 91 14.84 16.04 -1.58
N ARG A 92 15.44 16.20 -0.41
CA ARG A 92 15.07 17.26 0.54
C ARG A 92 15.73 18.58 0.13
N VAL A 93 14.94 19.63 0.15
CA VAL A 93 15.37 20.98 -0.23
C VAL A 93 15.01 21.92 0.92
N GLY A 94 16.00 22.31 1.74
CA GLY A 94 15.75 23.10 2.95
C GLY A 94 14.93 22.34 3.99
N ALA A 95 13.90 22.97 4.55
CA ALA A 95 13.00 22.36 5.55
C ALA A 95 11.89 21.49 4.93
N ASP A 96 11.87 21.34 3.61
CA ASP A 96 10.82 20.64 2.88
C ASP A 96 10.82 19.13 3.16
N ARG A 97 9.61 18.58 3.37
CA ARG A 97 9.37 17.15 3.61
C ARG A 97 8.41 16.63 2.54
N PRO A 98 8.92 16.08 1.41
CA PRO A 98 8.05 15.65 0.33
C PRO A 98 7.05 14.58 0.78
N ARG A 99 5.77 14.83 0.52
CA ARG A 99 4.69 13.85 0.65
C ARG A 99 3.86 13.87 -0.63
N PHE A 100 3.94 12.80 -1.40
CA PHE A 100 3.23 12.66 -2.67
C PHE A 100 1.92 11.90 -2.52
N THR A 101 1.90 11.02 -1.53
CA THR A 101 0.83 10.05 -1.31
C THR A 101 -0.02 10.45 -0.12
N ALA A 102 -1.31 10.26 -0.30
CA ALA A 102 -2.28 10.22 0.77
C ALA A 102 -2.96 8.87 0.64
N ALA A 103 -2.99 8.11 1.72
CA ALA A 103 -3.63 6.82 1.73
C ALA A 103 -5.10 6.99 1.33
N MET A 104 -5.57 6.24 0.32
CA MET A 104 -6.92 6.33 -0.21
C MET A 104 -7.72 5.08 0.12
N PRO A 105 -8.97 5.20 0.60
CA PRO A 105 -9.80 4.04 0.82
C PRO A 105 -10.07 3.32 -0.51
N ILE A 106 -9.99 2.00 -0.49
CA ILE A 106 -10.34 1.14 -1.61
C ILE A 106 -11.40 0.13 -1.20
N ALA A 107 -11.99 -0.51 -2.20
CA ALA A 107 -13.07 -1.47 -2.03
C ALA A 107 -12.63 -2.68 -1.17
N LEU A 108 -13.49 -3.07 -0.23
CA LEU A 108 -13.32 -4.25 0.61
C LEU A 108 -13.77 -5.53 -0.10
N ASP A 109 -14.72 -5.41 -1.02
CA ASP A 109 -15.02 -6.47 -1.96
C ASP A 109 -13.83 -6.62 -2.91
N ASP A 110 -13.38 -7.85 -3.13
CA ASP A 110 -12.26 -8.15 -4.06
C ASP A 110 -12.69 -7.98 -5.54
N ASN A 111 -13.53 -7.00 -5.82
CA ASN A 111 -13.98 -6.59 -7.13
C ASN A 111 -12.83 -5.91 -7.88
N ALA A 112 -12.22 -6.68 -8.77
CA ALA A 112 -11.07 -6.22 -9.54
C ALA A 112 -11.34 -4.91 -10.29
N ALA A 113 -12.54 -4.69 -10.84
CA ALA A 113 -12.82 -3.46 -11.61
C ALA A 113 -12.77 -2.21 -10.73
N ALA A 114 -13.37 -2.26 -9.54
CA ALA A 114 -13.37 -1.16 -8.58
C ALA A 114 -11.95 -0.86 -8.07
N ILE A 115 -11.19 -1.90 -7.72
CA ILE A 115 -9.81 -1.77 -7.24
C ILE A 115 -8.92 -1.15 -8.32
N ARG A 116 -9.00 -1.65 -9.58
CA ARG A 116 -8.22 -1.10 -10.70
C ARG A 116 -8.48 0.38 -10.93
N GLN A 117 -9.75 0.79 -10.90
CA GLN A 117 -10.10 2.19 -11.06
C GLN A 117 -9.47 3.07 -9.97
N SER A 118 -9.56 2.65 -8.70
CA SER A 118 -8.95 3.37 -7.59
C SER A 118 -7.42 3.44 -7.74
N VAL A 119 -6.77 2.33 -8.07
CA VAL A 119 -5.31 2.27 -8.29
C VAL A 119 -4.87 3.21 -9.42
N TRP A 120 -5.59 3.20 -10.54
CA TRP A 120 -5.29 4.07 -11.68
C TRP A 120 -5.41 5.55 -11.32
N LEU A 121 -6.49 5.96 -10.65
CA LEU A 121 -6.69 7.34 -10.21
C LEU A 121 -5.61 7.80 -9.20
N SER A 122 -5.26 6.94 -8.24
CA SER A 122 -4.20 7.21 -7.27
C SER A 122 -2.84 7.34 -7.94
N THR A 123 -2.56 6.48 -8.93
CA THR A 123 -1.31 6.49 -9.70
C THR A 123 -1.18 7.76 -10.54
N ASP A 124 -2.19 8.15 -11.31
CA ASP A 124 -2.18 9.37 -12.12
C ASP A 124 -1.98 10.62 -11.24
N ARG A 125 -2.70 10.71 -10.11
CA ARG A 125 -2.53 11.81 -9.15
C ARG A 125 -1.11 11.87 -8.58
N ALA A 126 -0.57 10.73 -8.14
CA ALA A 126 0.78 10.67 -7.58
C ALA A 126 1.83 11.04 -8.64
N TYR A 127 1.69 10.51 -9.86
CA TYR A 127 2.62 10.73 -10.97
C TYR A 127 2.74 12.22 -11.33
N ARG A 128 1.60 12.93 -11.44
CA ARG A 128 1.61 14.37 -11.74
C ARG A 128 2.37 15.17 -10.68
N ARG A 129 2.16 14.85 -9.40
CA ARG A 129 2.83 15.55 -8.28
C ARG A 129 4.33 15.30 -8.26
N VAL A 130 4.77 14.04 -8.44
CA VAL A 130 6.20 13.71 -8.43
C VAL A 130 6.92 14.32 -9.63
N SER A 131 6.28 14.34 -10.80
CA SER A 131 6.80 14.93 -12.03
C SER A 131 7.00 16.44 -11.90
N GLN A 132 5.96 17.15 -11.46
CA GLN A 132 6.03 18.60 -11.22
C GLN A 132 7.10 18.96 -10.19
N ARG A 133 7.21 18.17 -9.12
CA ARG A 133 8.24 18.36 -8.11
C ARG A 133 9.64 18.17 -8.66
N LEU A 134 9.90 17.09 -9.40
CA LEU A 134 11.23 16.84 -9.97
C LEU A 134 11.69 18.03 -10.83
N LEU A 135 10.79 18.57 -11.66
CA LEU A 135 11.09 19.74 -12.48
C LEU A 135 11.44 20.97 -11.64
N ARG A 136 10.67 21.23 -10.58
CA ARG A 136 10.93 22.35 -9.66
C ARG A 136 12.29 22.23 -8.99
N ILE A 137 12.60 21.08 -8.39
CA ILE A 137 13.87 20.90 -7.66
C ILE A 137 15.08 20.92 -8.59
N LYS A 138 14.96 20.42 -9.83
CA LYS A 138 16.00 20.56 -10.86
C LYS A 138 16.25 22.02 -11.24
N GLY A 139 15.20 22.83 -11.26
CA GLY A 139 15.31 24.28 -11.47
C GLY A 139 16.03 24.97 -10.32
N ASP A 140 15.61 24.68 -9.08
CA ASP A 140 16.20 25.26 -7.87
C ASP A 140 17.67 24.87 -7.68
N GLU A 141 18.04 23.63 -8.00
CA GLU A 141 19.42 23.13 -7.90
C GLU A 141 20.37 23.89 -8.83
N LYS A 142 19.96 24.17 -10.08
CA LYS A 142 20.77 24.96 -11.03
C LYS A 142 21.06 26.37 -10.55
N LEU A 143 20.22 26.93 -9.67
CA LEU A 143 20.38 28.28 -9.12
C LEU A 143 21.29 28.32 -7.88
N ARG A 144 21.62 27.17 -7.28
CA ARG A 144 22.41 27.10 -6.05
C ARG A 144 23.89 26.83 -6.35
N ALA A 145 24.76 27.75 -5.94
CA ALA A 145 26.21 27.59 -5.97
C ALA A 145 26.70 27.09 -4.60
N GLY A 146 26.77 25.78 -4.37
CA GLY A 146 27.31 25.23 -3.12
C GLY A 146 27.02 23.75 -2.92
N ALA A 147 27.90 23.08 -2.17
CA ALA A 147 27.90 21.63 -1.98
C ALA A 147 26.57 21.13 -1.39
N ILE A 148 25.81 20.43 -2.24
CA ILE A 148 24.65 19.65 -1.84
C ILE A 148 25.17 18.30 -1.35
N ASP A 149 24.50 17.75 -0.34
CA ASP A 149 24.69 16.38 0.12
C ASP A 149 24.80 15.41 -1.06
N GLY A 150 25.98 14.77 -1.19
CA GLY A 150 26.29 13.82 -2.26
C GLY A 150 25.71 12.43 -2.04
N SER A 151 24.93 12.23 -0.97
CA SER A 151 24.20 10.98 -0.73
C SER A 151 23.17 10.72 -1.83
N ASP A 152 22.99 9.44 -2.15
CA ASP A 152 21.92 8.99 -3.04
C ASP A 152 20.56 9.10 -2.33
N ASP A 153 19.51 9.48 -3.07
CA ASP A 153 18.14 9.61 -2.55
C ASP A 153 17.41 8.26 -2.40
N PHE A 154 17.96 7.19 -2.97
CA PHE A 154 17.41 5.85 -2.91
C PHE A 154 18.49 4.77 -2.99
N SER A 155 18.48 3.83 -2.04
CA SER A 155 19.37 2.67 -2.05
C SER A 155 18.89 1.59 -3.03
N SER A 156 19.79 0.69 -3.41
CA SER A 156 19.48 -0.50 -4.21
C SER A 156 19.54 -1.72 -3.32
N GLU A 157 18.49 -2.55 -3.37
CA GLU A 157 18.33 -3.75 -2.55
C GLU A 157 17.89 -4.92 -3.45
N ASP A 158 18.18 -6.16 -3.02
CA ASP A 158 17.73 -7.35 -3.73
C ASP A 158 16.22 -7.57 -3.58
N PRO A 159 15.49 -7.97 -4.64
CA PRO A 159 14.06 -8.22 -4.56
C PRO A 159 13.71 -9.32 -3.54
N GLN A 160 12.69 -9.08 -2.73
CA GLN A 160 12.18 -10.04 -1.75
C GLN A 160 10.70 -10.33 -2.02
N VAL A 161 10.31 -11.60 -1.94
CA VAL A 161 8.92 -12.04 -2.14
C VAL A 161 8.50 -12.94 -0.98
N TYR A 162 7.42 -12.56 -0.31
CA TYR A 162 6.87 -13.30 0.82
C TYR A 162 5.34 -13.20 0.84
N PHE A 163 4.69 -14.31 1.17
CA PHE A 163 3.24 -14.38 1.31
C PHE A 163 2.87 -15.16 2.56
N SER A 164 1.97 -14.61 3.36
CA SER A 164 1.33 -15.30 4.48
C SER A 164 -0.08 -14.79 4.67
N ALA A 165 -1.00 -15.68 5.06
CA ALA A 165 -2.35 -15.27 5.41
C ALA A 165 -2.34 -14.40 6.68
N PRO A 166 -3.08 -13.26 6.70
CA PRO A 166 -3.21 -12.47 7.91
C PRO A 166 -3.98 -13.26 8.99
N PRO A 167 -3.60 -13.15 10.27
CA PRO A 167 -4.35 -13.78 11.34
C PRO A 167 -5.74 -13.13 11.44
N PRO A 168 -6.81 -13.92 11.71
CA PRO A 168 -8.14 -13.36 11.89
C PRO A 168 -8.21 -12.50 13.15
N LEU A 169 -9.06 -11.47 13.15
CA LEU A 169 -9.35 -10.67 14.33
C LEU A 169 -9.94 -11.55 15.44
N LYS A 170 -9.31 -11.54 16.61
CA LYS A 170 -9.78 -12.26 17.80
C LYS A 170 -10.45 -11.30 18.77
N PHE A 171 -11.66 -10.88 18.45
CA PHE A 171 -12.47 -10.05 19.33
C PHE A 171 -13.91 -10.55 19.38
N ASN A 172 -14.41 -10.83 20.59
CA ASN A 172 -15.81 -11.23 20.79
C ASN A 172 -16.60 -10.04 21.33
N ALA A 173 -17.19 -9.27 20.41
CA ALA A 173 -17.95 -8.07 20.76
C ALA A 173 -19.12 -8.37 21.70
N ASN A 174 -19.79 -9.51 21.54
CA ASN A 174 -20.94 -9.88 22.38
C ASN A 174 -20.51 -10.20 23.81
N GLN A 175 -19.42 -10.93 23.99
CA GLN A 175 -18.87 -11.22 25.32
C GLN A 175 -18.46 -9.92 26.04
N TRP A 176 -17.86 -8.97 25.33
CA TRP A 176 -17.51 -7.68 25.90
C TRP A 176 -18.73 -6.83 26.21
N ALA A 177 -19.73 -6.82 25.32
CA ALA A 177 -21.00 -6.15 25.53
C ALA A 177 -21.72 -6.64 26.79
N GLU A 178 -21.75 -7.95 27.04
CA GLU A 178 -22.32 -8.52 28.26
C GLU A 178 -21.57 -8.11 29.53
N ARG A 179 -20.23 -8.09 29.47
CA ARG A 179 -19.39 -7.65 30.60
C ARG A 179 -19.58 -6.18 30.94
N LEU A 180 -19.71 -5.34 29.91
CA LEU A 180 -19.84 -3.89 30.04
C LEU A 180 -21.24 -3.43 30.49
N ARG A 181 -22.24 -4.32 30.44
CA ARG A 181 -23.60 -4.08 30.97
C ARG A 181 -23.73 -4.32 32.48
N LYS A 182 -22.73 -4.94 33.12
CA LYS A 182 -22.69 -5.13 34.57
C LYS A 182 -22.03 -3.93 35.25
#